data_AF-A0A392SF76-F1
#
_entry.id   AF-A0A392SF76-F1
#
_cell.length_a   1.000
_cell.length_b   1.000
_cell.length_c   1.000
_cell.angle_alpha   90.00
_cell.angle_beta   90.00
_cell.angle_gamma   90.00
#
_symmetry.space_group_name_H-M   'P 1'
#
loop_
_entity.id
_entity.type
_entity.pdbx_description
1 polymer ?
#
loop_
_entity_poly.entity_id
_entity_poly.type
_entity_poly.pdbx_seq_one_letter_code
_entity_poly.pdbx_strand_id
1 'polypeptide(L)' 'RACVCSGNMSVLVNGCPTEEISIKRGLKQGDPLAPHLFLLVAEGLGALMRKAVDIDRFKPFRVGRDGVPV' A
#
# COMPACT_ATOMS: atom_id res chain seq x y z
N ARG A 1 -19.85 -3.10 -5.90
CA ARG A 1 -18.70 -2.50 -5.18
C ARG A 1 -18.14 -3.57 -4.25
N ALA A 2 -16.90 -4.00 -4.43
CA ALA A 2 -16.19 -4.82 -3.45
C ALA A 2 -15.11 -3.93 -2.83
N CYS A 3 -15.10 -3.77 -1.51
CA CYS A 3 -13.98 -3.18 -0.79
C CYS A 3 -13.25 -4.28 -0.04
N VAL A 4 -11.94 -4.34 -0.16
CA VAL A 4 -11.09 -5.07 0.79
C VAL A 4 -10.99 -4.18 2.03
N CYS A 5 -12.00 -4.28 2.89
CA CYS A 5 -12.19 -3.43 4.05
C CYS A 5 -12.33 -4.33 5.28
N SER A 6 -11.54 -4.07 6.32
CA SER A 6 -11.52 -4.80 7.59
C SER A 6 -11.14 -6.29 7.49
N GLY A 7 -10.51 -6.77 8.53
CA GLY A 7 -10.29 -8.19 8.76
C GLY A 7 -10.02 -8.41 10.24
N ASN A 8 -10.28 -9.62 10.74
CA ASN A 8 -9.93 -9.97 12.10
C ASN A 8 -8.72 -10.92 12.08
N MET A 9 -7.80 -10.77 13.03
CA MET A 9 -6.72 -11.74 13.24
C MET A 9 -6.46 -11.98 14.73
N SER A 10 -6.05 -13.19 15.05
CA SER A 10 -5.33 -13.50 16.28
C SER A 10 -3.87 -13.81 15.96
N VAL A 11 -2.98 -13.56 16.92
CA VAL A 11 -1.58 -13.96 16.84
C VAL A 11 -1.43 -15.27 17.62
N LEU A 12 -0.67 -16.24 17.09
CA LEU A 12 -0.36 -17.44 17.85
C LEU A 12 0.88 -17.17 18.72
N VAL A 13 0.76 -17.32 20.04
CA VAL A 13 1.88 -17.27 21.00
C VAL A 13 2.03 -18.66 21.59
N ASN A 14 3.16 -19.32 21.33
CA ASN A 14 3.41 -20.72 21.71
C ASN A 14 2.31 -21.69 21.23
N GLY A 15 1.73 -21.44 20.06
CA GLY A 15 0.65 -22.25 19.49
C GLY A 15 -0.75 -21.91 20.02
N CYS A 16 -0.87 -21.09 21.05
CA CYS A 16 -2.16 -20.63 21.57
C CYS A 16 -2.57 -19.30 20.91
N PRO A 17 -3.81 -19.16 20.42
CA PRO A 17 -4.28 -17.89 19.87
C PRO A 17 -4.45 -16.84 20.97
N THR A 18 -4.01 -15.62 20.69
CA THR A 18 -4.35 -14.43 21.48
C THR A 18 -5.80 -14.03 21.24
N GLU A 19 -6.25 -13.01 21.97
CA GLU A 19 -7.48 -12.31 21.64
C GLU A 19 -7.48 -11.79 20.20
N GLU A 20 -8.67 -11.72 19.62
CA GLU A 20 -8.88 -11.30 18.25
C GLU A 20 -8.75 -9.78 18.13
N ILE A 21 -7.99 -9.34 17.15
CA ILE A 21 -7.71 -7.94 16.86
C ILE A 21 -8.40 -7.58 15.55
N SER A 22 -9.20 -6.51 15.57
CA SER A 22 -9.79 -5.94 14.36
C SER A 22 -8.75 -5.09 13.62
N ILE A 23 -8.33 -5.59 12.46
CA ILE A 23 -7.40 -4.91 11.57
C ILE A 23 -8.16 -3.85 10.75
N LYS A 24 -7.76 -2.59 10.93
CA LYS A 24 -8.31 -1.47 10.15
C LYS A 24 -7.42 -1.05 8.98
N ARG A 25 -6.12 -1.40 9.03
CA ARG A 25 -5.11 -0.99 8.04
C ARG A 25 -4.08 -2.09 7.86
N GLY A 26 -3.46 -2.13 6.69
CA GLY A 26 -2.43 -3.09 6.34
C GLY A 26 -2.98 -4.29 5.57
N LEU A 27 -2.05 -5.05 4.99
CA LEU A 27 -2.34 -6.30 4.29
C LEU A 27 -1.86 -7.45 5.16
N LYS A 28 -2.64 -8.53 5.21
CA LYS A 28 -2.26 -9.72 5.98
C LYS A 28 -1.10 -10.43 5.27
N GLN A 29 0.01 -10.64 5.98
CA GLN A 29 1.12 -11.42 5.44
C GLN A 29 0.65 -12.86 5.16
N GLY A 30 1.06 -13.41 4.01
CA GLY A 30 0.60 -14.72 3.56
C GLY A 30 -0.79 -14.71 2.93
N ASP A 31 -1.46 -13.56 2.83
CA ASP A 31 -2.64 -13.41 1.99
C ASP A 31 -2.22 -13.49 0.51
N PRO A 32 -2.75 -14.44 -0.27
CA PRO A 32 -2.39 -14.58 -1.69
C PRO A 32 -2.72 -13.34 -2.52
N LEU A 33 -3.62 -12.46 -2.06
CA LEU A 33 -3.98 -11.23 -2.75
C LEU A 33 -3.08 -10.04 -2.38
N ALA A 34 -2.38 -10.08 -1.24
CA ALA A 34 -1.59 -8.94 -0.77
C ALA A 34 -0.54 -8.42 -1.79
N PRO A 35 0.21 -9.27 -2.52
CA PRO A 35 1.17 -8.77 -3.53
C PRO A 35 0.50 -7.98 -4.65
N HIS A 36 -0.67 -8.44 -5.11
CA HIS A 36 -1.41 -7.79 -6.19
C HIS A 36 -2.01 -6.46 -5.74
N LEU A 37 -2.58 -6.44 -4.52
CA LEU A 37 -3.12 -5.22 -3.93
C LEU A 37 -2.04 -4.15 -3.71
N PHE A 38 -0.83 -4.56 -3.32
CA PHE A 38 0.30 -3.63 -3.19
C PHE A 38 0.67 -2.99 -4.53
N LEU A 39 0.80 -3.79 -5.59
CA LEU A 39 1.14 -3.28 -6.93
C LEU A 39 0.05 -2.34 -7.46
N LEU A 40 -1.22 -2.72 -7.33
CA LEU A 40 -2.36 -1.89 -7.74
C LEU A 40 -2.29 -0.49 -7.10
N VAL A 41 -2.03 -0.43 -5.79
CA VAL A 41 -1.93 0.84 -5.06
C VAL A 41 -0.68 1.61 -5.46
N ALA A 42 0.47 0.95 -5.61
CA ALA A 42 1.72 1.59 -6.00
C ALA A 42 1.64 2.22 -7.41
N GLU A 43 1.09 1.48 -8.38
CA GLU A 43 0.89 1.97 -9.75
C GLU A 43 -0.11 3.12 -9.81
N GLY A 44 -1.25 2.97 -9.09
CA GLY A 44 -2.27 4.00 -9.00
C GLY A 44 -1.74 5.29 -8.36
N LEU A 45 -1.01 5.18 -7.25
CA LEU A 45 -0.38 6.32 -6.59
C LEU A 45 0.66 6.97 -7.51
N GLY A 46 1.50 6.19 -8.18
CA GLY A 46 2.47 6.70 -9.15
C GLY A 46 1.80 7.47 -10.30
N ALA A 47 0.67 6.97 -10.82
CA ALA A 47 -0.10 7.67 -11.84
C ALA A 47 -0.70 8.99 -11.33
N LEU A 48 -1.21 9.00 -10.11
CA LEU A 48 -1.73 10.22 -9.47
C LEU A 48 -0.62 11.25 -9.22
N MET A 49 0.57 10.80 -8.81
CA MET A 49 1.74 11.69 -8.63
C MET A 49 2.18 12.32 -9.95
N ARG A 50 2.28 11.53 -11.04
CA ARG A 50 2.57 12.08 -12.38
C ARG A 50 1.53 13.13 -12.78
N LYS A 51 0.24 12.81 -12.62
CA LYS A 51 -0.83 13.77 -12.89
C LYS A 51 -0.71 15.04 -12.04
N ALA A 52 -0.35 14.92 -10.77
CA ALA A 52 -0.15 16.06 -9.88
C ALA A 52 1.00 16.98 -10.34
N VAL A 53 2.06 16.41 -10.92
CA VAL A 53 3.13 17.18 -11.58
C VAL A 53 2.60 17.86 -12.83
N ASP A 54 1.84 17.17 -13.68
CA ASP A 54 1.29 17.73 -14.92
C ASP A 54 0.36 18.93 -14.67
N ILE A 55 -0.40 18.91 -13.56
CA ILE A 55 -1.28 20.02 -13.16
C ILE A 55 -0.60 21.05 -12.23
N ASP A 56 0.73 21.00 -12.15
CA ASP A 56 1.58 21.92 -11.38
C ASP A 56 1.22 22.00 -9.88
N ARG A 57 0.67 20.90 -9.34
CA ARG A 57 0.35 20.74 -7.91
C ARG A 57 1.50 20.12 -7.12
N PHE A 58 2.45 19.51 -7.81
CA PHE A 58 3.62 18.91 -7.20
C PHE A 58 4.86 19.17 -8.07
N LYS A 59 5.99 19.50 -7.46
CA LYS A 59 7.26 19.63 -8.18
C LYS A 59 8.01 18.30 -8.10
N PRO A 60 8.44 17.71 -9.23
CA PRO A 60 9.11 16.42 -9.22
C PRO A 60 10.45 16.52 -8.49
N PHE A 61 10.86 15.43 -7.87
CA PHE A 61 12.18 15.37 -7.24
C PHE A 61 13.22 14.97 -8.30
N ARG A 62 14.41 15.58 -8.28
CA ARG A 62 15.45 15.27 -9.27
C ARG A 62 16.52 14.41 -8.64
N VAL A 63 16.78 13.25 -9.23
CA VAL A 63 17.73 12.26 -8.72
C VAL A 63 18.91 12.12 -9.70
N GLY A 64 20.12 12.02 -9.13
CA GLY A 64 21.35 11.78 -9.89
C GLY A 64 21.92 13.02 -10.56
N ARG A 65 23.09 12.85 -11.18
CA ARG A 65 23.84 13.93 -11.83
C ARG A 65 23.07 14.52 -13.02
N ASP A 66 22.32 13.69 -13.74
CA ASP A 66 21.53 14.08 -14.91
C ASP A 66 20.16 14.68 -14.52
N GLY A 67 19.84 14.71 -13.22
CA GLY A 67 18.64 15.36 -12.70
C GLY A 67 17.34 14.75 -13.22
N VAL A 68 17.29 13.41 -13.25
CA VAL A 68 16.13 12.64 -13.72
C VAL A 68 14.95 12.89 -12.77
N PRO A 69 13.78 13.33 -13.28
CA PRO A 69 12.61 13.53 -12.45
C PRO A 69 12.04 12.18 -12.00
N VAL A 70 11.80 12.05 -10.70
CA VAL A 70 11.07 10.95 -10.05
C VAL A 70 9.78 11.45 -9.40
#